data_AF-A0A1H8ATY2-F1
#
_entry.id   AF-A0A1H8ATY2-F1
#
_cell.length_a   1.000
_cell.length_b   1.000
_cell.length_c   1.000
_cell.angle_alpha   90.00
_cell.angle_beta   90.00
_cell.angle_gamma   90.00
#
_symmetry.space_group_name_H-M   'P 1'
#
loop_
_entity.id
_entity.type
_entity.pdbx_description
1 polymer ?
#
loop_
_entity_poly.entity_id
_entity_poly.type
_entity_poly.pdbx_seq_one_letter_code
_entity_poly.pdbx_strand_id
1 'polypeptide(L)'
;MNNSYILKKRKGGIWEVGEKIIIKTYNENEEGIKSKKKFLKYFKEISKKDKILICDVKNKLFQVGIAIDKFKPEVVSGDWGSVKIKIIDNREDFKSEFNKIFEKFKVDFLGFTFKPLPEKLDFILKNEIIIEDVMEYLKKVEKLNLNKKNIIYRGQANKTWGLLPSIYRENYYIDKEKEIYKSIRRHNFKEFKTQEQFLNEIIHMQHYGIPTCLLDWTKNSLIALFFAVSNKPDSDGKVFVNIPEMIYEFDEEEYENLSIILEVFYGKNKKNDKDNLDVLVNQMYKSYITGKNFYFINPILENMRIRVQAGLFSLSLVLNENIFTKVRNRLVKKIFIENIEDIERRLLEEHYQEEDDIKFWFNEIKSSQKIIVKVYNCLSENKDINFIIDEIEIRSSERGKEGKNIIEKILRCIFSVLKHKVGKIKESLILENDSRAIKKSKCKLNVNSVAMFVIPKDNKEKIQKQLDKLFDINSVTVYPDVEGYVQYIKDKFNL
;
A
#
# COMPACT_ATOMS: atom_id res chain seq x y z
N MET A 1 1.60 10.64 28.50
CA MET A 1 0.38 10.25 29.24
C MET A 1 -0.11 8.93 28.71
N ASN A 2 -0.58 8.08 29.62
CA ASN A 2 -1.01 6.71 29.39
C ASN A 2 -2.15 6.62 28.36
N ASN A 3 -2.11 5.59 27.52
CA ASN A 3 -3.21 4.63 27.41
C ASN A 3 -2.63 3.26 26.97
N SER A 4 -3.07 2.21 27.64
CA SER A 4 -2.59 0.83 27.48
C SER A 4 -3.79 -0.10 27.49
N TYR A 5 -3.88 -1.04 26.53
CA TYR A 5 -4.95 -2.04 26.45
C TYR A 5 -4.45 -3.47 26.76
N ILE A 6 -5.33 -4.32 27.29
CA ILE A 6 -5.09 -5.70 27.77
C ILE A 6 -6.15 -6.63 27.17
N LEU A 7 -5.81 -7.90 26.83
CA LEU A 7 -6.66 -8.81 26.06
C LEU A 7 -6.80 -10.21 26.74
N LYS A 8 -8.01 -10.69 27.10
CA LYS A 8 -8.26 -12.13 27.42
C LYS A 8 -9.31 -12.66 26.46
N LYS A 9 -9.13 -13.92 26.11
CA LYS A 9 -10.13 -14.80 25.52
C LYS A 9 -11.44 -14.81 26.32
N ARG A 10 -12.54 -14.35 25.71
CA ARG A 10 -13.88 -14.92 25.87
C ARG A 10 -14.18 -15.77 24.62
N LYS A 11 -15.16 -16.67 24.66
CA LYS A 11 -15.50 -17.54 23.51
C LYS A 11 -15.80 -16.67 22.27
N GLY A 12 -15.04 -16.88 21.19
CA GLY A 12 -15.09 -16.11 19.93
C GLY A 12 -13.89 -15.16 19.76
N GLY A 13 -13.07 -15.35 18.72
CA GLY A 13 -11.81 -14.60 18.45
C GLY A 13 -12.02 -13.10 18.11
N ILE A 14 -11.05 -12.18 18.15
CA ILE A 14 -9.69 -12.06 17.52
C ILE A 14 -8.94 -10.89 18.22
N TRP A 15 -7.62 -10.69 18.00
CA TRP A 15 -6.87 -9.49 18.49
C TRP A 15 -5.93 -8.86 17.42
N GLU A 16 -5.73 -7.54 17.49
CA GLU A 16 -5.14 -6.62 16.48
C GLU A 16 -3.69 -6.16 16.79
N VAL A 17 -3.11 -5.42 15.83
CA VAL A 17 -1.69 -5.16 15.51
C VAL A 17 -1.17 -3.80 16.04
N GLY A 18 0.08 -3.74 16.49
CA GLY A 18 0.87 -2.52 16.73
C GLY A 18 2.38 -2.83 16.78
N GLU A 19 3.25 -1.83 16.55
CA GLU A 19 4.71 -1.93 16.35
C GLU A 19 5.56 -2.35 17.59
N LYS A 20 5.04 -3.18 18.50
CA LYS A 20 5.80 -3.85 19.57
C LYS A 20 5.25 -5.26 19.79
N ILE A 21 6.10 -6.21 20.18
CA ILE A 21 5.65 -7.51 20.72
C ILE A 21 4.96 -7.23 22.07
N ILE A 22 3.68 -7.58 22.23
CA ILE A 22 2.90 -7.41 23.48
C ILE A 22 2.27 -8.74 23.92
N ILE A 23 2.37 -9.06 25.22
CA ILE A 23 1.68 -10.17 25.91
C ILE A 23 0.89 -9.58 27.09
N LYS A 24 -0.47 -9.66 27.16
CA LYS A 24 -1.26 -9.30 28.39
C LYS A 24 -2.63 -10.02 28.52
N THR A 25 -3.14 -10.16 29.78
CA THR A 25 -4.35 -10.91 30.24
C THR A 25 -5.43 -10.06 30.98
N TYR A 26 -6.75 -10.16 30.69
CA TYR A 26 -7.94 -9.41 31.24
C TYR A 26 -8.57 -9.85 32.60
N ASN A 27 -9.59 -9.16 33.12
CA ASN A 27 -10.70 -9.66 33.97
C ASN A 27 -11.93 -8.71 33.91
N GLU A 28 -13.17 -9.22 34.00
CA GLU A 28 -14.44 -8.45 33.95
C GLU A 28 -14.94 -8.07 35.36
N ASN A 29 -15.52 -6.86 35.48
CA ASN A 29 -16.28 -6.26 36.61
C ASN A 29 -15.56 -5.24 37.52
N GLU A 30 -16.06 -4.00 37.40
CA GLU A 30 -16.36 -2.94 38.38
C GLU A 30 -15.32 -2.34 39.36
N GLU A 31 -15.35 -1.00 39.34
CA GLU A 31 -15.13 0.02 40.37
C GLU A 31 -13.99 -0.14 41.41
N GLY A 32 -13.03 0.79 41.29
CA GLY A 32 -12.36 1.44 42.41
C GLY A 32 -11.63 0.55 43.42
N ILE A 33 -10.39 0.16 43.14
CA ILE A 33 -9.47 -0.32 44.19
C ILE A 33 -8.26 0.62 44.29
N LYS A 34 -8.38 1.63 45.16
CA LYS A 34 -7.24 2.35 45.72
C LYS A 34 -6.51 1.44 46.73
N SER A 35 -5.67 0.50 46.29
CA SER A 35 -4.49 0.08 47.08
C SER A 35 -3.46 -0.71 46.27
N LYS A 36 -2.19 -0.36 46.51
CA LYS A 36 -0.95 -0.84 45.87
C LYS A 36 -0.66 -2.35 46.05
N LYS A 37 -1.42 -3.09 46.88
CA LYS A 37 -1.08 -4.44 47.34
C LYS A 37 -1.60 -5.61 46.47
N LYS A 38 -2.47 -5.37 45.48
CA LYS A 38 -3.07 -6.45 44.66
C LYS A 38 -2.50 -6.60 43.23
N PHE A 39 -1.54 -5.76 42.83
CA PHE A 39 -1.05 -5.73 41.44
C PHE A 39 -0.02 -6.83 41.08
N LEU A 40 0.62 -7.45 42.08
CA LEU A 40 1.59 -8.54 41.91
C LEU A 40 1.00 -9.85 41.32
N LYS A 41 -0.32 -9.93 41.08
CA LYS A 41 -1.02 -11.17 40.71
C LYS A 41 -1.24 -11.39 39.20
N TYR A 42 -0.66 -10.55 38.34
CA TYR A 42 -1.06 -10.45 36.91
C TYR A 42 -0.04 -10.93 35.86
N PHE A 43 0.99 -11.69 36.24
CA PHE A 43 1.55 -12.67 35.31
C PHE A 43 0.93 -14.01 35.65
N LYS A 44 -0.05 -14.42 34.84
CA LYS A 44 -0.69 -15.72 35.03
C LYS A 44 0.36 -16.79 34.76
N GLU A 45 0.43 -17.77 35.65
CA GLU A 45 1.25 -18.95 35.48
C GLU A 45 0.90 -19.63 34.15
N ILE A 46 1.90 -19.76 33.26
CA ILE A 46 1.70 -20.39 31.96
C ILE A 46 1.85 -21.88 32.17
N SER A 47 0.77 -22.62 31.92
CA SER A 47 0.70 -24.04 32.20
C SER A 47 1.07 -24.85 30.96
N LYS A 48 1.48 -26.11 31.17
CA LYS A 48 1.81 -27.04 30.09
C LYS A 48 0.71 -27.03 29.00
N LYS A 49 1.11 -26.90 27.73
CA LYS A 49 0.29 -26.77 26.52
C LYS A 49 -0.29 -25.37 26.20
N ASP A 50 -0.14 -24.38 27.09
CA ASP A 50 -0.45 -22.99 26.74
C ASP A 50 0.47 -22.51 25.61
N LYS A 51 -0.06 -21.62 24.75
CA LYS A 51 0.63 -21.20 23.53
C LYS A 51 0.99 -19.72 23.54
N ILE A 52 2.13 -19.40 22.95
CA ILE A 52 2.59 -18.03 22.66
C ILE A 52 2.89 -17.89 21.15
N LEU A 53 2.65 -16.72 20.58
CA LEU A 53 2.88 -16.43 19.16
C LEU A 53 3.94 -15.32 19.02
N ILE A 54 4.90 -15.51 18.12
CA ILE A 54 5.95 -14.54 17.78
C ILE A 54 5.86 -14.25 16.27
N CYS A 55 5.96 -12.98 15.89
CA CYS A 55 5.82 -12.51 14.51
C CYS A 55 6.93 -11.51 14.14
N ASP A 56 7.47 -11.64 12.92
CA ASP A 56 8.19 -10.59 12.21
C ASP A 56 7.27 -9.98 11.16
N VAL A 57 6.77 -8.78 11.45
CA VAL A 57 5.80 -8.06 10.62
C VAL A 57 6.40 -7.60 9.28
N LYS A 58 7.71 -7.33 9.24
CA LYS A 58 8.41 -6.81 8.06
C LYS A 58 8.63 -7.91 7.02
N ASN A 59 8.98 -9.11 7.46
CA ASN A 59 9.22 -10.26 6.59
C ASN A 59 8.05 -11.24 6.53
N LYS A 60 6.97 -10.97 7.27
CA LYS A 60 5.76 -11.81 7.41
C LYS A 60 6.04 -13.23 7.93
N LEU A 61 6.99 -13.41 8.85
CA LEU A 61 7.33 -14.71 9.43
C LEU A 61 6.65 -14.91 10.78
N PHE A 62 6.12 -16.11 11.06
CA PHE A 62 5.38 -16.42 12.28
C PHE A 62 5.85 -17.72 12.93
N GLN A 63 5.95 -17.75 14.26
CA GLN A 63 6.24 -18.95 15.06
C GLN A 63 5.32 -19.09 16.27
N VAL A 64 4.99 -20.33 16.63
CA VAL A 64 4.18 -20.66 17.81
C VAL A 64 5.01 -21.45 18.82
N GLY A 65 5.12 -20.93 20.05
CA GLY A 65 5.67 -21.62 21.20
C GLY A 65 4.58 -22.34 22.00
N ILE A 66 4.86 -23.57 22.44
CA ILE A 66 3.99 -24.36 23.32
C ILE A 66 4.73 -24.59 24.63
N ALA A 67 4.13 -24.20 25.74
CA ALA A 67 4.71 -24.40 27.07
C ALA A 67 4.87 -25.90 27.35
N ILE A 68 6.09 -26.33 27.70
CA ILE A 68 6.40 -27.73 27.95
C ILE A 68 6.13 -28.15 29.38
N ASP A 69 6.18 -27.21 30.32
CA ASP A 69 5.83 -27.36 31.74
C ASP A 69 5.39 -26.00 32.33
N LYS A 70 5.11 -25.97 33.63
CA LYS A 70 4.68 -24.78 34.38
C LYS A 70 5.77 -23.71 34.36
N PHE A 71 5.54 -22.62 33.63
CA PHE A 71 6.50 -21.53 33.46
C PHE A 71 6.06 -20.26 34.20
N LYS A 72 6.98 -19.69 34.98
CA LYS A 72 6.81 -18.39 35.66
C LYS A 72 7.86 -17.42 35.15
N PRO A 73 7.46 -16.26 34.58
CA PRO A 73 8.43 -15.27 34.15
C PRO A 73 9.15 -14.66 35.36
N GLU A 74 10.47 -14.56 35.32
CA GLU A 74 11.26 -13.86 36.34
C GLU A 74 11.18 -12.34 36.11
N VAL A 75 11.01 -11.59 37.21
CA VAL A 75 10.88 -10.13 37.19
C VAL A 75 12.26 -9.52 37.42
N VAL A 76 12.80 -8.79 36.43
CA VAL A 76 14.05 -8.03 36.59
C VAL A 76 13.73 -6.67 37.19
N SER A 77 14.39 -6.33 38.29
CA SER A 77 14.09 -5.21 39.18
C SER A 77 14.26 -3.83 38.54
N GLY A 78 13.28 -2.94 38.78
CA GLY A 78 13.30 -1.51 38.43
C GLY A 78 12.18 -1.12 37.47
N ASP A 79 11.04 -0.72 38.03
CA ASP A 79 9.78 -0.32 37.38
C ASP A 79 9.00 -1.39 36.59
N TRP A 80 8.17 -2.10 37.39
CA TRP A 80 6.91 -2.79 37.14
C TRP A 80 6.60 -3.31 35.71
N GLY A 81 6.82 -4.63 35.54
CA GLY A 81 5.99 -5.49 34.69
C GLY A 81 6.22 -5.38 33.18
N SER A 82 7.47 -5.53 32.74
CA SER A 82 7.81 -5.71 31.33
C SER A 82 8.97 -6.69 31.16
N VAL A 83 8.87 -7.60 30.20
CA VAL A 83 10.06 -8.25 29.63
C VAL A 83 10.76 -7.16 28.82
N LYS A 84 11.98 -6.78 29.21
CA LYS A 84 12.74 -5.71 28.56
C LYS A 84 13.33 -6.24 27.25
N ILE A 85 12.57 -6.15 26.16
CA ILE A 85 13.07 -6.46 24.82
C ILE A 85 13.97 -5.30 24.40
N LYS A 86 15.28 -5.55 24.34
CA LYS A 86 16.23 -4.59 23.77
C LYS A 86 16.07 -4.62 22.25
N ILE A 87 15.50 -3.55 21.68
CA ILE A 87 15.42 -3.37 20.23
C ILE A 87 16.84 -3.17 19.72
N ILE A 88 17.30 -4.08 18.85
CA ILE A 88 18.53 -3.88 18.08
C ILE A 88 18.06 -3.30 16.74
N ASP A 89 18.38 -2.03 16.54
CA ASP A 89 18.16 -1.33 15.29
C ASP A 89 19.48 -1.35 14.53
N ASN A 90 19.69 -2.37 13.70
CA ASN A 90 20.60 -2.21 12.58
C ASN A 90 20.12 -2.98 11.35
N ARG A 91 20.21 -2.30 10.21
CA ARG A 91 19.82 -2.79 8.89
C ARG A 91 21.01 -3.53 8.28
N GLU A 92 20.68 -4.65 7.65
CA GLU A 92 21.47 -5.44 6.69
C GLU A 92 21.81 -6.85 7.22
N ASP A 93 21.25 -7.86 6.55
CA ASP A 93 21.31 -9.31 6.82
C ASP A 93 20.52 -9.92 8.02
N PHE A 94 19.29 -9.45 8.20
CA PHE A 94 18.37 -9.90 9.26
C PHE A 94 17.99 -11.41 9.25
N LYS A 95 18.14 -12.14 8.14
CA LYS A 95 17.80 -13.58 8.12
C LYS A 95 18.82 -14.43 8.93
N SER A 96 20.08 -13.99 8.95
CA SER A 96 21.16 -14.58 9.78
C SER A 96 21.05 -14.10 11.24
N GLU A 97 20.70 -12.83 11.44
CA GLU A 97 20.50 -12.27 12.78
C GLU A 97 19.23 -12.77 13.47
N PHE A 98 18.12 -12.97 12.77
CA PHE A 98 16.88 -13.51 13.36
C PHE A 98 17.11 -14.86 14.02
N ASN A 99 17.86 -15.76 13.37
CA ASN A 99 18.20 -17.05 13.97
C ASN A 99 19.16 -16.90 15.16
N LYS A 100 20.11 -15.96 15.13
CA LYS A 100 21.00 -15.67 16.27
C LYS A 100 20.25 -15.03 17.44
N ILE A 101 19.33 -14.12 17.15
CA ILE A 101 18.46 -13.42 18.10
C ILE A 101 17.47 -14.42 18.69
N PHE A 102 16.83 -15.25 17.87
CA PHE A 102 15.96 -16.33 18.29
C PHE A 102 16.70 -17.35 19.15
N GLU A 103 17.88 -17.83 18.75
CA GLU A 103 18.69 -18.74 19.57
C GLU A 103 19.14 -18.08 20.88
N LYS A 104 19.42 -16.77 20.90
CA LYS A 104 19.72 -16.02 22.13
C LYS A 104 18.51 -15.89 23.06
N PHE A 105 17.32 -15.63 22.53
CA PHE A 105 16.08 -15.55 23.31
C PHE A 105 15.50 -16.92 23.68
N LYS A 106 15.79 -17.98 22.94
CA LYS A 106 15.42 -19.37 23.25
C LYS A 106 15.98 -19.80 24.61
N VAL A 107 17.11 -19.23 25.02
CA VAL A 107 17.68 -19.38 26.38
C VAL A 107 16.79 -18.72 27.44
N ASP A 108 16.11 -17.61 27.14
CA ASP A 108 15.16 -16.96 28.05
C ASP A 108 13.75 -17.61 28.02
N PHE A 109 13.45 -18.40 26.97
CA PHE A 109 12.19 -19.12 26.78
C PHE A 109 12.32 -20.65 26.94
N LEU A 110 13.26 -21.13 27.76
CA LEU A 110 13.51 -22.56 28.01
C LEU A 110 12.25 -23.35 28.43
N GLY A 111 11.20 -22.68 28.91
CA GLY A 111 9.89 -23.28 29.23
C GLY A 111 8.97 -23.55 28.03
N PHE A 112 9.40 -23.29 26.78
CA PHE A 112 8.57 -23.42 25.59
C PHE A 112 9.27 -24.22 24.47
N THR A 113 8.49 -25.02 23.74
CA THR A 113 8.91 -25.61 22.47
C THR A 113 8.29 -24.82 21.32
N PHE A 114 9.14 -24.28 20.45
CA PHE A 114 8.69 -23.47 19.32
C PHE A 114 8.65 -24.28 18.03
N LYS A 115 7.61 -24.04 17.24
CA LYS A 115 7.49 -24.55 15.87
C LYS A 115 7.12 -23.39 14.95
N PRO A 116 7.58 -23.39 13.68
CA PRO A 116 7.03 -22.50 12.67
C PRO A 116 5.50 -22.62 12.67
N LEU A 117 4.79 -21.48 12.54
CA LEU A 117 3.37 -21.54 12.23
C LEU A 117 3.27 -22.36 10.93
N PRO A 118 2.40 -23.41 10.85
CA PRO A 118 2.47 -24.38 9.78
C PRO A 118 2.51 -23.66 8.44
N GLU A 119 3.49 -24.04 7.62
CA GLU A 119 3.84 -23.45 6.33
C GLU A 119 2.63 -23.16 5.44
N LYS A 120 1.47 -23.81 5.68
CA LYS A 120 0.20 -23.57 5.00
C LYS A 120 -0.21 -22.12 4.82
N LEU A 121 0.01 -21.18 5.76
CA LEU A 121 -0.36 -19.78 5.46
C LEU A 121 0.64 -19.12 4.50
N ASP A 122 1.95 -19.15 4.76
CA ASP A 122 2.97 -18.61 3.85
C ASP A 122 3.04 -19.34 2.48
N PHE A 123 2.68 -20.62 2.46
CA PHE A 123 2.56 -21.47 1.27
C PHE A 123 1.32 -21.10 0.45
N ILE A 124 0.17 -20.83 1.08
CA ILE A 124 -1.05 -20.32 0.42
C ILE A 124 -0.84 -18.88 -0.08
N LEU A 125 -0.06 -18.08 0.64
CA LEU A 125 0.21 -16.67 0.34
C LEU A 125 1.18 -16.46 -0.83
N LYS A 126 2.00 -17.45 -1.19
CA LYS A 126 3.01 -17.33 -2.28
C LYS A 126 2.81 -18.27 -3.46
N ASN A 127 2.04 -19.35 -3.33
CA ASN A 127 1.89 -20.33 -4.40
C ASN A 127 0.53 -20.22 -5.09
N GLU A 128 0.55 -20.52 -6.38
CA GLU A 128 -0.66 -20.67 -7.18
C GLU A 128 -1.42 -21.93 -6.74
N ILE A 129 -2.71 -21.76 -6.44
CA ILE A 129 -3.60 -22.83 -6.00
C ILE A 129 -4.46 -23.25 -7.19
N ILE A 130 -4.24 -24.46 -7.69
CA ILE A 130 -5.02 -25.01 -8.81
C ILE A 130 -6.46 -25.26 -8.38
N ILE A 131 -7.44 -24.94 -9.24
CA ILE A 131 -8.87 -25.10 -9.02
C ILE A 131 -9.47 -25.97 -10.13
N GLU A 132 -10.19 -27.01 -9.75
CA GLU A 132 -10.80 -27.97 -10.69
C GLU A 132 -12.33 -27.87 -10.81
N ASP A 133 -12.99 -27.29 -9.83
CA ASP A 133 -14.42 -27.00 -9.86
C ASP A 133 -14.83 -25.87 -8.91
N VAL A 134 -16.08 -25.42 -9.06
CA VAL A 134 -16.64 -24.31 -8.27
C VAL A 134 -16.74 -24.64 -6.78
N MET A 135 -17.02 -25.90 -6.41
CA MET A 135 -17.17 -26.28 -5.00
C MET A 135 -15.82 -26.33 -4.28
N GLU A 136 -14.77 -26.81 -4.94
CA GLU A 136 -13.40 -26.76 -4.46
C GLU A 136 -12.95 -25.30 -4.29
N TYR A 137 -13.24 -24.44 -5.28
CA TYR A 137 -12.96 -23.01 -5.21
C TYR A 137 -13.62 -22.37 -3.98
N LEU A 138 -14.92 -22.58 -3.78
CA LEU A 138 -15.66 -22.04 -2.64
C LEU A 138 -15.09 -22.55 -1.31
N LYS A 139 -14.79 -23.85 -1.18
CA LYS A 139 -14.13 -24.42 0.01
C LYS A 139 -12.78 -23.77 0.28
N LYS A 140 -12.01 -23.44 -0.76
CA LYS A 140 -10.70 -22.79 -0.62
C LYS A 140 -10.85 -21.32 -0.24
N VAL A 141 -11.76 -20.59 -0.87
CA VAL A 141 -12.11 -19.21 -0.50
C VAL A 141 -12.61 -19.13 0.94
N GLU A 142 -13.47 -20.05 1.37
CA GLU A 142 -13.94 -20.14 2.75
C GLU A 142 -12.81 -20.45 3.73
N LYS A 143 -11.85 -21.31 3.37
CA LYS A 143 -10.65 -21.55 4.20
C LYS A 143 -9.75 -20.32 4.31
N LEU A 144 -9.80 -19.42 3.33
CA LEU A 144 -9.16 -18.11 3.43
C LEU A 144 -9.93 -17.15 4.34
N ASN A 145 -11.00 -17.56 5.06
CA ASN A 145 -11.77 -16.74 6.01
C ASN A 145 -10.92 -16.20 7.17
N LEU A 146 -10.07 -15.24 6.81
CA LEU A 146 -9.28 -14.35 7.63
C LEU A 146 -10.19 -13.24 8.18
N ASN A 147 -11.34 -13.58 8.78
CA ASN A 147 -12.23 -12.70 9.56
C ASN A 147 -12.21 -11.16 9.27
N LYS A 148 -12.22 -10.70 8.00
CA LYS A 148 -12.20 -9.25 7.67
C LYS A 148 -13.15 -8.90 6.55
N LYS A 149 -13.85 -7.76 6.74
CA LYS A 149 -14.95 -7.20 5.92
C LYS A 149 -14.55 -6.67 4.54
N ASN A 150 -13.29 -6.79 4.12
CA ASN A 150 -12.76 -6.07 2.94
C ASN A 150 -12.01 -6.98 1.94
N ILE A 151 -12.29 -8.28 1.87
CA ILE A 151 -11.64 -9.14 0.85
C ILE A 151 -12.21 -8.78 -0.54
N ILE A 152 -11.31 -8.61 -1.50
CA ILE A 152 -11.66 -8.34 -2.90
C ILE A 152 -10.98 -9.35 -3.82
N TYR A 153 -11.61 -9.57 -4.96
CA TYR A 153 -11.20 -10.56 -5.94
C TYR A 153 -11.07 -9.93 -7.32
N ARG A 154 -10.15 -10.45 -8.13
CA ARG A 154 -10.05 -10.10 -9.56
C ARG A 154 -9.78 -11.34 -10.39
N GLY A 155 -10.69 -11.66 -11.29
CA GLY A 155 -10.53 -12.71 -12.28
C GLY A 155 -9.83 -12.22 -13.53
N GLN A 156 -8.99 -13.07 -14.10
CA GLN A 156 -8.36 -12.86 -15.40
C GLN A 156 -8.35 -14.17 -16.17
N ALA A 157 -8.79 -14.11 -17.42
CA ALA A 157 -8.88 -15.30 -18.24
C ALA A 157 -7.54 -15.87 -18.70
N ASN A 158 -6.44 -15.13 -18.53
CA ASN A 158 -5.11 -15.61 -18.80
C ASN A 158 -4.20 -15.37 -17.59
N LYS A 159 -3.63 -16.45 -17.04
CA LYS A 159 -2.77 -16.42 -15.85
C LYS A 159 -1.48 -15.61 -16.04
N THR A 160 -1.04 -15.44 -17.29
CA THR A 160 0.17 -14.66 -17.62
C THR A 160 -0.06 -13.15 -17.56
N TRP A 161 -1.32 -12.71 -17.55
CA TRP A 161 -1.62 -11.28 -17.45
C TRP A 161 -1.28 -10.77 -16.05
N GLY A 162 -0.49 -9.70 -16.00
CA GLY A 162 -0.26 -8.96 -14.76
C GLY A 162 -1.44 -8.05 -14.43
N LEU A 163 -1.46 -7.53 -13.19
CA LEU A 163 -2.37 -6.48 -12.77
C LEU A 163 -1.97 -5.14 -13.40
N LEU A 164 -2.30 -4.99 -14.69
CA LEU A 164 -1.95 -3.85 -15.50
C LEU A 164 -3.24 -3.21 -16.07
N PRO A 165 -3.56 -1.95 -15.69
CA PRO A 165 -4.66 -1.19 -16.28
C PRO A 165 -4.65 -1.19 -17.80
N SER A 166 -5.84 -1.14 -18.40
CA SER A 166 -6.02 -1.29 -19.85
C SER A 166 -5.25 -0.25 -20.64
N ILE A 167 -5.16 0.99 -20.15
CA ILE A 167 -4.42 2.07 -20.81
C ILE A 167 -2.92 1.77 -20.97
N TYR A 168 -2.34 0.96 -20.08
CA TYR A 168 -0.92 0.61 -20.07
C TYR A 168 -0.60 -0.69 -20.84
N ARG A 169 -1.60 -1.41 -21.35
CA ARG A 169 -1.39 -2.71 -22.02
C ARG A 169 -0.83 -2.59 -23.43
N GLU A 170 -1.15 -1.51 -24.14
CA GLU A 170 -0.77 -1.25 -25.54
C GLU A 170 -0.15 0.14 -25.68
N ASN A 171 0.87 0.29 -26.56
CA ASN A 171 1.54 1.53 -26.98
C ASN A 171 1.17 2.77 -26.12
N TYR A 172 1.58 2.76 -24.86
CA TYR A 172 1.30 3.82 -23.91
C TYR A 172 2.41 4.86 -24.01
N TYR A 173 2.02 6.12 -24.12
CA TYR A 173 2.91 7.27 -24.18
C TYR A 173 2.35 8.40 -23.32
N ILE A 174 3.24 9.32 -22.98
CA ILE A 174 2.92 10.52 -22.21
C ILE A 174 1.87 11.34 -22.97
N ASP A 175 0.76 11.68 -22.32
CA ASP A 175 -0.42 12.39 -22.86
C ASP A 175 -1.54 11.51 -23.49
N LYS A 176 -1.41 10.18 -23.53
CA LYS A 176 -2.46 9.30 -24.09
C LYS A 176 -3.82 9.46 -23.39
N GLU A 177 -3.86 9.55 -22.05
CA GLU A 177 -5.09 9.84 -21.29
C GLU A 177 -5.78 11.13 -21.79
N LYS A 178 -5.00 12.20 -21.94
CA LYS A 178 -5.48 13.52 -22.34
C LYS A 178 -6.02 13.52 -23.76
N GLU A 179 -5.40 12.79 -24.67
CA GLU A 179 -5.88 12.66 -26.05
C GLU A 179 -7.18 11.87 -26.14
N ILE A 180 -7.27 10.74 -25.43
CA ILE A 180 -8.51 9.96 -25.29
C ILE A 180 -9.63 10.87 -24.77
N TYR A 181 -9.35 11.62 -23.70
CA TYR A 181 -10.33 12.51 -23.10
C TYR A 181 -10.80 13.63 -24.03
N LYS A 182 -9.86 14.28 -24.73
CA LYS A 182 -10.19 15.30 -25.73
C LYS A 182 -11.10 14.74 -26.82
N SER A 183 -10.86 13.50 -27.27
CA SER A 183 -11.71 12.84 -28.24
C SER A 183 -13.14 12.66 -27.71
N ILE A 184 -13.29 12.15 -26.49
CA ILE A 184 -14.61 11.98 -25.84
C ILE A 184 -15.34 13.32 -25.71
N ARG A 185 -14.64 14.35 -25.21
CA ARG A 185 -15.23 15.69 -25.04
C ARG A 185 -15.62 16.34 -26.36
N ARG A 186 -14.85 16.13 -27.44
CA ARG A 186 -15.18 16.63 -28.78
C ARG A 186 -16.50 16.07 -29.30
N HIS A 187 -16.80 14.80 -29.02
CA HIS A 187 -18.04 14.16 -29.45
C HIS A 187 -19.22 14.43 -28.51
N ASN A 188 -18.95 14.97 -27.31
CA ASN A 188 -19.96 15.52 -26.40
C ASN A 188 -21.05 14.51 -25.97
N PHE A 189 -20.71 13.23 -25.95
CA PHE A 189 -21.57 12.13 -25.47
C PHE A 189 -22.08 12.44 -24.06
N LYS A 190 -23.39 12.26 -23.84
CA LYS A 190 -24.05 12.58 -22.56
C LYS A 190 -23.70 11.55 -21.48
N GLU A 191 -23.41 10.34 -21.90
CA GLU A 191 -23.10 9.16 -21.10
C GLU A 191 -21.83 9.34 -20.25
N PHE A 192 -20.90 10.20 -20.69
CA PHE A 192 -19.66 10.55 -19.99
C PHE A 192 -19.73 11.90 -19.28
N LYS A 193 -20.92 12.51 -19.16
CA LYS A 193 -21.12 13.73 -18.39
C LYS A 193 -21.72 13.39 -17.05
N THR A 194 -20.90 13.37 -16.00
CA THR A 194 -21.40 13.35 -14.62
C THR A 194 -21.44 14.77 -14.06
N GLN A 195 -22.30 15.01 -13.07
CA GLN A 195 -22.38 16.30 -12.35
C GLN A 195 -21.58 16.30 -11.04
N GLU A 196 -20.89 15.19 -10.73
CA GLU A 196 -20.28 14.99 -9.41
C GLU A 196 -18.75 15.06 -9.51
N GLN A 197 -18.08 13.91 -9.57
CA GLN A 197 -16.63 13.80 -9.54
C GLN A 197 -16.11 13.22 -10.87
N PHE A 198 -14.97 13.71 -11.34
CA PHE A 198 -14.33 13.26 -12.57
C PHE A 198 -13.96 11.77 -12.56
N LEU A 199 -13.66 11.22 -11.38
CA LEU A 199 -13.43 9.79 -11.21
C LEU A 199 -14.62 8.94 -11.71
N ASN A 200 -15.86 9.41 -11.53
CA ASN A 200 -17.07 8.74 -12.05
C ASN A 200 -17.13 8.80 -13.58
N GLU A 201 -16.68 9.91 -14.20
CA GLU A 201 -16.52 9.98 -15.68
C GLU A 201 -15.56 8.89 -16.18
N ILE A 202 -14.43 8.68 -15.49
CA ILE A 202 -13.43 7.65 -15.85
C ILE A 202 -13.98 6.24 -15.67
N ILE A 203 -14.77 5.99 -14.62
CA ILE A 203 -15.46 4.71 -14.40
C ILE A 203 -16.44 4.42 -15.55
N HIS A 204 -17.21 5.44 -15.99
CA HIS A 204 -18.08 5.31 -17.15
C HIS A 204 -17.29 5.04 -18.43
N MET A 205 -16.18 5.74 -18.66
CA MET A 205 -15.29 5.46 -19.78
C MET A 205 -14.87 3.98 -19.82
N GLN A 206 -14.45 3.42 -18.68
CA GLN A 206 -14.08 2.02 -18.57
C GLN A 206 -15.25 1.06 -18.84
N HIS A 207 -16.46 1.40 -18.37
CA HIS A 207 -17.66 0.62 -18.62
C HIS A 207 -17.94 0.45 -20.13
N TYR A 208 -17.74 1.51 -20.92
CA TYR A 208 -17.87 1.48 -22.39
C TYR A 208 -16.62 0.96 -23.11
N GLY A 209 -15.67 0.32 -22.39
CA GLY A 209 -14.48 -0.30 -22.99
C GLY A 209 -13.36 0.67 -23.35
N ILE A 210 -13.45 1.95 -22.98
CA ILE A 210 -12.38 2.92 -23.20
C ILE A 210 -11.22 2.58 -22.25
N PRO A 211 -9.96 2.50 -22.74
CA PRO A 211 -8.82 2.23 -21.88
C PRO A 211 -8.62 3.31 -20.81
N THR A 212 -8.48 2.91 -19.54
CA THR A 212 -8.24 3.83 -18.42
C THR A 212 -7.14 3.32 -17.49
N CYS A 213 -6.77 4.14 -16.49
CA CYS A 213 -5.82 3.83 -15.44
C CYS A 213 -6.42 3.01 -14.27
N LEU A 214 -7.69 2.60 -14.35
CA LEU A 214 -8.37 1.80 -13.34
C LEU A 214 -8.21 0.28 -13.63
N LEU A 215 -8.32 -0.52 -12.57
CA LEU A 215 -8.55 -1.97 -12.67
C LEU A 215 -9.80 -2.35 -11.88
N ASP A 216 -10.61 -3.23 -12.46
CA ASP A 216 -11.80 -3.79 -11.83
C ASP A 216 -11.45 -4.82 -10.76
N TRP A 217 -12.18 -4.77 -9.67
CA TRP A 217 -12.20 -5.75 -8.60
C TRP A 217 -13.65 -6.00 -8.22
N THR A 218 -13.91 -7.10 -7.51
CA THR A 218 -15.25 -7.44 -7.04
C THR A 218 -15.19 -7.97 -5.61
N LYS A 219 -16.23 -7.66 -4.81
CA LYS A 219 -16.43 -8.31 -3.50
C LYS A 219 -16.97 -9.73 -3.64
N ASN A 220 -17.45 -10.14 -4.83
CA ASN A 220 -18.00 -11.46 -5.09
C ASN A 220 -16.97 -12.39 -5.75
N SER A 221 -16.54 -13.41 -5.00
CA SER A 221 -15.53 -14.37 -5.47
C SER A 221 -15.97 -15.17 -6.69
N LEU A 222 -17.27 -15.42 -6.88
CA LEU A 222 -17.79 -16.16 -8.03
C LEU A 222 -17.83 -15.29 -9.29
N ILE A 223 -18.05 -13.99 -9.17
CA ILE A 223 -17.92 -13.04 -10.29
C ILE A 223 -16.47 -12.98 -10.77
N ALA A 224 -15.50 -13.00 -9.84
CA ALA A 224 -14.10 -13.11 -10.21
C ALA A 224 -13.78 -14.47 -10.85
N LEU A 225 -14.37 -15.58 -10.38
CA LEU A 225 -14.19 -16.88 -11.01
C LEU A 225 -14.76 -16.89 -12.44
N PHE A 226 -15.94 -16.29 -12.66
CA PHE A 226 -16.52 -16.08 -13.99
C PHE A 226 -15.52 -15.39 -14.92
N PHE A 227 -14.96 -14.23 -14.53
CA PHE A 227 -13.96 -13.55 -15.36
C PHE A 227 -12.66 -14.34 -15.59
N ALA A 228 -12.33 -15.30 -14.72
CA ALA A 228 -11.16 -16.16 -14.91
C ALA A 228 -11.40 -17.29 -15.91
N VAL A 229 -12.65 -17.69 -16.15
CA VAL A 229 -13.00 -18.77 -17.09
C VAL A 229 -13.58 -18.26 -18.40
N SER A 230 -14.18 -17.06 -18.42
CA SER A 230 -14.72 -16.42 -19.61
C SER A 230 -13.61 -15.92 -20.54
N ASN A 231 -13.82 -15.97 -21.86
CA ASN A 231 -12.97 -15.38 -22.91
C ASN A 231 -11.49 -15.83 -22.87
N LYS A 232 -11.03 -16.68 -23.81
CA LYS A 232 -9.70 -17.38 -23.85
C LYS A 232 -9.76 -18.81 -23.29
N PRO A 233 -10.47 -19.74 -23.98
CA PRO A 233 -10.55 -21.13 -23.55
C PRO A 233 -9.18 -21.82 -23.58
N ASP A 234 -8.28 -21.43 -24.48
CA ASP A 234 -6.97 -22.09 -24.66
C ASP A 234 -5.88 -21.67 -23.67
N SER A 235 -6.21 -20.87 -22.66
CA SER A 235 -5.27 -20.36 -21.65
C SER A 235 -5.79 -20.61 -20.25
N ASP A 236 -4.89 -20.89 -19.31
CA ASP A 236 -5.27 -20.99 -17.90
C ASP A 236 -5.78 -19.65 -17.37
N GLY A 237 -6.84 -19.68 -16.57
CA GLY A 237 -7.38 -18.54 -15.84
C GLY A 237 -6.66 -18.29 -14.51
N LYS A 238 -6.85 -17.11 -13.94
CA LYS A 238 -6.33 -16.74 -12.62
C LYS A 238 -7.27 -15.83 -11.85
N VAL A 239 -7.51 -16.11 -10.57
CA VAL A 239 -8.17 -15.22 -9.62
C VAL A 239 -7.16 -14.72 -8.60
N PHE A 240 -7.02 -13.40 -8.49
CA PHE A 240 -6.26 -12.74 -7.45
C PHE A 240 -7.17 -12.47 -6.25
N VAL A 241 -6.66 -12.74 -5.05
CA VAL A 241 -7.30 -12.36 -3.78
C VAL A 241 -6.47 -11.27 -3.13
N ASN A 242 -7.09 -10.16 -2.76
CA ASN A 242 -6.44 -9.07 -2.06
C ASN A 242 -7.23 -8.67 -0.79
N ILE A 243 -6.50 -8.20 0.22
CA ILE A 243 -7.08 -7.58 1.42
C ILE A 243 -6.49 -6.16 1.48
N PRO A 244 -7.19 -5.17 0.91
CA PRO A 244 -6.78 -3.78 1.00
C PRO A 244 -6.74 -3.33 2.46
N GLU A 245 -5.77 -2.48 2.78
CA GLU A 245 -5.75 -1.79 4.07
C GLU A 245 -6.94 -0.83 4.17
N MET A 246 -7.23 -0.13 3.08
CA MET A 246 -8.33 0.83 2.96
C MET A 246 -9.02 0.68 1.61
N ILE A 247 -10.33 0.90 1.59
CA ILE A 247 -11.14 1.09 0.40
C ILE A 247 -11.85 2.42 0.63
N TYR A 248 -11.60 3.40 -0.24
CA TYR A 248 -12.15 4.74 -0.11
C TYR A 248 -13.54 4.82 -0.72
N GLU A 249 -14.53 5.21 0.08
CA GLU A 249 -15.92 5.36 -0.35
C GLU A 249 -16.12 6.68 -1.12
N PHE A 250 -17.14 6.76 -1.96
CA PHE A 250 -17.36 7.88 -2.89
C PHE A 250 -17.57 9.26 -2.21
N ASP A 251 -18.01 9.25 -0.95
CA ASP A 251 -18.29 10.41 -0.12
C ASP A 251 -17.11 10.80 0.78
N GLU A 252 -15.98 10.10 0.69
CA GLU A 252 -14.77 10.42 1.45
C GLU A 252 -13.88 11.43 0.72
N GLU A 253 -13.17 12.26 1.51
CA GLU A 253 -12.24 13.28 1.02
C GLU A 253 -11.14 12.67 0.11
N GLU A 254 -10.65 11.47 0.44
CA GLU A 254 -9.69 10.78 -0.41
C GLU A 254 -10.23 10.46 -1.82
N TYR A 255 -11.51 10.13 -1.96
CA TYR A 255 -12.10 9.88 -3.28
C TYR A 255 -12.13 11.16 -4.12
N GLU A 256 -12.51 12.28 -3.52
CA GLU A 256 -12.48 13.60 -4.16
C GLU A 256 -11.04 14.00 -4.55
N ASN A 257 -10.08 13.80 -3.66
CA ASN A 257 -8.66 14.06 -3.94
C ASN A 257 -8.14 13.23 -5.13
N LEU A 258 -8.51 11.95 -5.22
CA LEU A 258 -8.16 11.10 -6.36
C LEU A 258 -8.83 11.56 -7.65
N SER A 259 -10.08 12.03 -7.58
CA SER A 259 -10.80 12.64 -8.70
C SER A 259 -10.06 13.88 -9.23
N ILE A 260 -9.67 14.81 -8.36
CA ILE A 260 -8.90 16.02 -8.72
C ILE A 260 -7.57 15.67 -9.39
N ILE A 261 -6.88 14.64 -8.90
CA ILE A 261 -5.62 14.17 -9.49
C ILE A 261 -5.85 13.65 -10.91
N LEU A 262 -6.93 12.92 -11.14
CA LEU A 262 -7.28 12.47 -12.49
C LEU A 262 -7.58 13.65 -13.41
N GLU A 263 -8.19 14.74 -12.92
CA GLU A 263 -8.40 15.94 -13.74
C GLU A 263 -7.07 16.53 -14.23
N VAL A 264 -6.03 16.52 -13.38
CA VAL A 264 -4.68 16.93 -13.75
C VAL A 264 -4.12 16.01 -14.84
N PHE A 265 -4.29 14.69 -14.68
CA PHE A 265 -3.71 13.68 -15.56
C PHE A 265 -4.36 13.69 -16.95
N TYR A 266 -5.68 13.83 -17.00
CA TYR A 266 -6.46 13.90 -18.24
C TYR A 266 -6.48 15.31 -18.85
N GLY A 267 -5.83 16.28 -18.20
CA GLY A 267 -5.72 17.65 -18.68
C GLY A 267 -7.06 18.38 -18.72
N LYS A 268 -7.99 18.03 -17.82
CA LYS A 268 -9.29 18.71 -17.62
C LYS A 268 -9.11 20.07 -16.91
N ASN A 269 -8.01 20.26 -16.19
CA ASN A 269 -7.75 21.49 -15.44
C ASN A 269 -7.79 22.76 -16.28
N LYS A 270 -8.37 23.82 -15.72
CA LYS A 270 -8.24 25.18 -16.25
C LYS A 270 -6.80 25.66 -16.08
N LYS A 271 -6.37 26.65 -16.88
CA LYS A 271 -4.96 27.10 -17.01
C LYS A 271 -4.25 27.48 -15.69
N ASN A 272 -4.94 27.65 -14.56
CA ASN A 272 -4.40 28.17 -13.29
C ASN A 272 -4.95 27.50 -11.99
N ASP A 273 -5.18 26.19 -11.93
CA ASP A 273 -5.57 25.56 -10.65
C ASP A 273 -4.35 25.27 -9.77
N LYS A 274 -3.98 26.27 -8.96
CA LYS A 274 -2.98 26.10 -7.89
C LYS A 274 -3.42 25.02 -6.90
N ASP A 275 -4.72 24.95 -6.60
CA ASP A 275 -5.28 24.07 -5.58
C ASP A 275 -5.22 22.59 -6.02
N ASN A 276 -5.56 22.28 -7.27
CA ASN A 276 -5.46 20.91 -7.80
C ASN A 276 -4.02 20.39 -7.78
N LEU A 277 -3.05 21.28 -8.03
CA LEU A 277 -1.63 20.92 -7.94
C LEU A 277 -1.18 20.69 -6.49
N ASP A 278 -1.77 21.40 -5.52
CA ASP A 278 -1.46 21.20 -4.09
C ASP A 278 -2.06 19.89 -3.57
N VAL A 279 -3.29 19.55 -3.97
CA VAL A 279 -3.90 18.22 -3.73
C VAL A 279 -3.00 17.11 -4.29
N LEU A 280 -2.58 17.25 -5.55
CA LEU A 280 -1.67 16.32 -6.19
C LEU A 280 -0.35 16.20 -5.41
N VAL A 281 0.29 17.31 -5.04
CA VAL A 281 1.53 17.31 -4.25
C VAL A 281 1.38 16.57 -2.92
N ASN A 282 0.29 16.83 -2.19
CA ASN A 282 0.02 16.19 -0.91
C ASN A 282 -0.18 14.68 -1.07
N GLN A 283 -0.97 14.26 -2.07
CA GLN A 283 -1.21 12.84 -2.31
C GLN A 283 0.05 12.13 -2.78
N MET A 284 0.85 12.78 -3.63
CA MET A 284 2.15 12.26 -4.07
C MET A 284 3.10 12.09 -2.89
N TYR A 285 3.22 13.10 -2.02
CA TYR A 285 4.02 12.99 -0.81
C TYR A 285 3.59 11.78 0.03
N LYS A 286 2.29 11.63 0.29
CA LYS A 286 1.72 10.46 0.99
C LYS A 286 2.06 9.15 0.28
N SER A 287 1.86 9.07 -1.04
CA SER A 287 2.10 7.88 -1.86
C SER A 287 3.55 7.41 -1.80
N TYR A 288 4.49 8.30 -2.16
CA TYR A 288 5.88 7.91 -2.40
C TYR A 288 6.68 7.70 -1.12
N ILE A 289 6.35 8.43 -0.05
CA ILE A 289 7.01 8.22 1.24
C ILE A 289 6.53 6.92 1.87
N THR A 290 5.23 6.65 1.83
CA THR A 290 4.65 5.40 2.39
C THR A 290 4.86 4.19 1.48
N GLY A 291 5.20 4.39 0.21
CA GLY A 291 5.30 3.32 -0.79
C GLY A 291 3.93 2.82 -1.29
N LYS A 292 2.85 3.55 -1.01
CA LYS A 292 1.48 3.22 -1.43
C LYS A 292 1.12 4.03 -2.67
N ASN A 293 1.34 3.46 -3.84
CA ASN A 293 1.02 4.13 -5.12
C ASN A 293 -0.31 3.63 -5.75
N PHE A 294 -1.09 2.87 -4.98
CA PHE A 294 -2.35 2.30 -5.44
C PHE A 294 -3.46 2.52 -4.40
N TYR A 295 -4.64 2.78 -4.91
CA TYR A 295 -5.81 3.17 -4.13
C TYR A 295 -6.98 2.30 -4.53
N PHE A 296 -7.63 1.67 -3.56
CA PHE A 296 -8.90 0.98 -3.82
C PHE A 296 -10.04 1.94 -3.51
N ILE A 297 -11.01 2.00 -4.42
CA ILE A 297 -12.13 2.90 -4.34
C ILE A 297 -13.43 2.12 -4.52
N ASN A 298 -14.44 2.47 -3.73
CA ASN A 298 -15.80 1.98 -3.89
C ASN A 298 -16.61 3.08 -4.59
N PRO A 299 -16.98 2.87 -5.87
CA PRO A 299 -17.60 3.91 -6.69
C PRO A 299 -19.08 4.07 -6.39
N ILE A 300 -19.66 5.14 -6.92
CA ILE A 300 -21.12 5.24 -7.04
C ILE A 300 -21.59 4.22 -8.06
N LEU A 301 -22.59 3.43 -7.68
CA LEU A 301 -23.12 2.37 -8.52
C LEU A 301 -24.18 2.93 -9.47
N GLU A 302 -23.82 3.84 -10.38
CA GLU A 302 -24.76 4.51 -11.28
C GLU A 302 -25.41 3.53 -12.29
N ASN A 303 -24.64 2.55 -12.78
CA ASN A 303 -25.09 1.59 -13.78
C ASN A 303 -25.36 0.19 -13.17
N MET A 304 -26.35 -0.52 -13.72
CA MET A 304 -26.70 -1.91 -13.35
C MET A 304 -25.52 -2.87 -13.42
N ARG A 305 -24.64 -2.75 -14.41
CA ARG A 305 -23.46 -3.62 -14.55
C ARG A 305 -22.52 -3.50 -13.35
N ILE A 306 -22.25 -2.29 -12.86
CA ILE A 306 -21.39 -2.09 -11.69
C ILE A 306 -22.08 -2.65 -10.43
N ARG A 307 -23.41 -2.44 -10.29
CA ARG A 307 -24.22 -3.00 -9.19
C ARG A 307 -24.13 -4.53 -9.14
N VAL A 308 -24.40 -5.20 -10.26
CA VAL A 308 -24.44 -6.67 -10.28
C VAL A 308 -23.05 -7.29 -10.13
N GLN A 309 -22.02 -6.65 -10.66
CA GLN A 309 -20.64 -7.11 -10.49
C GLN A 309 -20.10 -6.89 -9.08
N ALA A 310 -20.83 -6.19 -8.19
CA ALA A 310 -20.33 -5.70 -6.91
C ALA A 310 -18.95 -5.02 -7.10
N GLY A 311 -18.89 -4.18 -8.14
CA GLY A 311 -17.64 -3.66 -8.71
C GLY A 311 -17.01 -2.58 -7.82
N LEU A 312 -15.70 -2.70 -7.64
CA LEU A 312 -14.84 -1.66 -7.08
C LEU A 312 -13.62 -1.52 -7.97
N PHE A 313 -12.87 -0.43 -7.80
CA PHE A 313 -11.74 -0.15 -8.67
C PHE A 313 -10.45 0.03 -7.87
N SER A 314 -9.32 -0.30 -8.49
CA SER A 314 -8.02 0.17 -8.02
C SER A 314 -7.45 1.18 -9.00
N LEU A 315 -6.99 2.30 -8.49
CA LEU A 315 -6.32 3.36 -9.22
C LEU A 315 -4.81 3.30 -8.94
N SER A 316 -4.00 3.26 -9.99
CA SER A 316 -2.55 3.42 -9.89
C SER A 316 -2.17 4.87 -10.16
N LEU A 317 -1.60 5.56 -9.18
CA LEU A 317 -1.08 6.92 -9.39
C LEU A 317 0.35 6.84 -9.92
N VAL A 318 0.47 6.90 -11.24
CA VAL A 318 1.76 6.79 -11.92
C VAL A 318 2.13 8.12 -12.55
N LEU A 319 3.26 8.69 -12.13
CA LEU A 319 3.71 10.00 -12.61
C LEU A 319 4.49 9.92 -13.90
N ASN A 320 4.22 10.88 -14.76
CA ASN A 320 5.04 11.19 -15.90
C ASN A 320 5.80 12.52 -15.69
N GLU A 321 6.80 12.79 -16.53
CA GLU A 321 7.65 14.01 -16.41
C GLU A 321 6.89 15.31 -16.59
N ASN A 322 5.91 15.34 -17.49
CA ASN A 322 5.12 16.54 -17.75
C ASN A 322 4.38 17.00 -16.49
N ILE A 323 3.86 16.05 -15.73
CA ILE A 323 3.17 16.32 -14.46
C ILE A 323 4.19 16.58 -13.37
N PHE A 324 5.21 15.74 -13.25
CA PHE A 324 6.26 15.90 -12.24
C PHE A 324 6.92 17.27 -12.33
N THR A 325 7.30 17.73 -13.52
CA THR A 325 7.90 19.06 -13.73
C THR A 325 7.02 20.20 -13.21
N LYS A 326 5.69 20.08 -13.32
CA LYS A 326 4.73 21.10 -12.80
C LYS A 326 4.68 21.14 -11.28
N VAL A 327 4.80 19.99 -10.62
CA VAL A 327 4.68 19.87 -9.16
C VAL A 327 6.02 19.80 -8.44
N ARG A 328 7.13 19.58 -9.15
CA ARG A 328 8.46 19.29 -8.61
C ARG A 328 8.83 20.24 -7.49
N ASN A 329 8.82 21.55 -7.74
CA ASN A 329 9.27 22.53 -6.77
C ASN A 329 8.40 22.53 -5.49
N ARG A 330 7.09 22.28 -5.62
CA ARG A 330 6.16 22.20 -4.48
C ARG A 330 6.36 20.91 -3.70
N LEU A 331 6.51 19.78 -4.41
CA LEU A 331 6.79 18.48 -3.81
C LEU A 331 8.10 18.48 -3.04
N VAL A 332 9.17 19.04 -3.64
CA VAL A 332 10.47 19.18 -2.98
C VAL A 332 10.35 20.02 -1.71
N LYS A 333 9.66 21.17 -1.79
CA LYS A 333 9.42 22.01 -0.62
C LYS A 333 8.63 21.27 0.46
N LYS A 334 7.60 20.52 0.07
CA LYS A 334 6.79 19.69 0.98
C LYS A 334 7.66 18.63 1.69
N ILE A 335 8.50 17.91 0.95
CA ILE A 335 9.44 16.93 1.53
C ILE A 335 10.37 17.60 2.53
N PHE A 336 10.92 18.76 2.20
CA PHE A 336 11.80 19.49 3.13
C PHE A 336 11.06 19.88 4.41
N ILE A 337 9.88 20.51 4.29
CA ILE A 337 9.07 20.97 5.42
C ILE A 337 8.68 19.79 6.34
N GLU A 338 8.23 18.68 5.78
CA GLU A 338 7.81 17.50 6.55
C GLU A 338 8.96 16.77 7.23
N ASN A 339 10.21 17.21 7.01
CA ASN A 339 11.41 16.64 7.61
C ASN A 339 12.19 17.66 8.43
N ILE A 340 11.64 18.87 8.58
CA ILE A 340 12.40 19.98 9.13
C ILE A 340 12.78 19.76 10.59
N GLU A 341 11.84 19.24 11.39
CA GLU A 341 12.05 18.97 12.81
C GLU A 341 13.07 17.85 13.02
N ASP A 342 13.06 16.80 12.19
CA ASP A 342 14.05 15.72 12.28
C ASP A 342 15.45 16.20 11.88
N ILE A 343 15.55 17.05 10.85
CA ILE A 343 16.83 17.64 10.41
C ILE A 343 17.39 18.55 11.52
N GLU A 344 16.58 19.48 12.03
CA GLU A 344 16.99 20.43 13.07
C GLU A 344 17.39 19.70 14.34
N ARG A 345 16.59 18.73 14.79
CA ARG A 345 16.90 17.91 15.96
C ARG A 345 18.23 17.18 15.82
N ARG A 346 18.49 16.50 14.70
CA ARG A 346 19.77 15.79 14.47
C ARG A 346 20.95 16.74 14.46
N LEU A 347 20.81 17.91 13.84
CA LEU A 347 21.86 18.92 13.81
C LEU A 347 22.20 19.40 15.24
N LEU A 348 21.19 19.69 16.05
CA LEU A 348 21.40 20.18 17.42
C LEU A 348 21.87 19.08 18.37
N GLU A 349 21.48 17.82 18.15
CA GLU A 349 22.01 16.66 18.90
C GLU A 349 23.51 16.45 18.64
N GLU A 350 23.96 16.61 17.39
CA GLU A 350 25.36 16.40 17.00
C GLU A 350 26.25 17.64 17.28
N HIS A 351 25.68 18.84 17.27
CA HIS A 351 26.43 20.10 17.29
C HIS A 351 25.83 21.16 18.23
N TYR A 352 25.39 20.76 19.42
CA TYR A 352 24.74 21.65 20.41
C TYR A 352 25.55 22.90 20.80
N GLN A 353 26.88 22.86 20.67
CA GLN A 353 27.76 24.00 20.99
C GLN A 353 27.63 25.17 20.00
N GLU A 354 27.05 24.93 18.81
CA GLU A 354 26.91 25.89 17.72
C GLU A 354 25.42 26.21 17.46
N GLU A 355 24.55 26.05 18.47
CA GLU A 355 23.09 26.10 18.33
C GLU A 355 22.57 27.39 17.66
N ASP A 356 23.05 28.56 18.08
CA ASP A 356 22.56 29.84 17.57
C ASP A 356 22.88 30.04 16.08
N ASP A 357 24.10 29.68 15.67
CA ASP A 357 24.52 29.78 14.28
C ASP A 357 23.86 28.73 13.39
N ILE A 358 23.65 27.51 13.91
CA ILE A 358 22.88 26.47 13.23
C ILE A 358 21.46 26.97 12.99
N LYS A 359 20.79 27.49 14.01
CA LYS A 359 19.43 28.03 13.89
C LYS A 359 19.34 29.19 12.89
N PHE A 360 20.32 30.09 12.89
CA PHE A 360 20.38 31.18 11.93
C PHE A 360 20.47 30.67 10.49
N TRP A 361 21.50 29.88 10.17
CA TRP A 361 21.72 29.38 8.80
C TRP A 361 20.66 28.40 8.35
N PHE A 362 20.12 27.60 9.26
CA PHE A 362 19.03 26.68 8.96
C PHE A 362 17.77 27.45 8.55
N ASN A 363 17.47 28.57 9.23
CA ASN A 363 16.35 29.44 8.85
C ASN A 363 16.55 30.12 7.49
N GLU A 364 17.78 30.54 7.16
CA GLU A 364 18.11 31.08 5.84
C GLU A 364 17.89 30.04 4.72
N ILE A 365 18.38 28.81 4.92
CA ILE A 365 18.19 27.70 3.98
C ILE A 365 16.71 27.33 3.85
N LYS A 366 16.00 27.21 4.98
CA LYS A 366 14.56 26.92 5.06
C LYS A 366 13.71 27.94 4.29
N SER A 367 14.08 29.21 4.36
CA SER A 367 13.33 30.31 3.73
C SER A 367 13.60 30.40 2.23
N SER A 368 14.71 29.83 1.74
CA SER A 368 15.14 29.94 0.35
C SER A 368 14.69 28.76 -0.51
N GLN A 369 13.59 28.95 -1.25
CA GLN A 369 13.10 27.96 -2.22
C GLN A 369 14.16 27.62 -3.28
N LYS A 370 14.99 28.59 -3.70
CA LYS A 370 16.07 28.37 -4.66
C LYS A 370 17.11 27.38 -4.14
N ILE A 371 17.49 27.49 -2.87
CA ILE A 371 18.45 26.57 -2.24
C ILE A 371 17.83 25.17 -2.11
N ILE A 372 16.60 25.08 -1.60
CA ILE A 372 15.88 23.80 -1.43
C ILE A 372 15.78 23.02 -2.76
N VAL A 373 15.45 23.70 -3.86
CA VAL A 373 15.37 23.06 -5.19
C VAL A 373 16.74 22.59 -5.67
N LYS A 374 17.82 23.32 -5.40
CA LYS A 374 19.18 22.89 -5.75
C LYS A 374 19.63 21.67 -4.97
N VAL A 375 19.37 21.66 -3.66
CA VAL A 375 19.61 20.51 -2.78
C VAL A 375 18.95 19.27 -3.36
N TYR A 376 17.68 19.39 -3.76
CA TYR A 376 16.98 18.30 -4.42
C TYR A 376 17.61 17.85 -5.74
N ASN A 377 17.98 18.79 -6.63
CA ASN A 377 18.60 18.42 -7.91
C ASN A 377 19.93 17.69 -7.69
N CYS A 378 20.76 18.12 -6.73
CA CYS A 378 21.97 17.39 -6.39
C CYS A 378 21.66 16.00 -5.83
N LEU A 379 20.67 15.86 -4.95
CA LEU A 379 20.21 14.57 -4.42
C LEU A 379 19.67 13.65 -5.52
N SER A 380 18.90 14.17 -6.47
CA SER A 380 18.25 13.38 -7.51
C SER A 380 19.24 12.94 -8.61
N GLU A 381 20.26 13.74 -8.87
CA GLU A 381 21.32 13.48 -9.84
C GLU A 381 22.54 12.76 -9.24
N ASN A 382 22.52 12.46 -7.92
CA ASN A 382 23.66 11.92 -7.17
C ASN A 382 24.94 12.76 -7.35
N LYS A 383 24.80 14.09 -7.45
CA LYS A 383 25.92 15.02 -7.55
C LYS A 383 26.54 15.32 -6.18
N ASP A 384 27.78 15.78 -6.20
CA ASP A 384 28.46 16.23 -5.00
C ASP A 384 27.77 17.47 -4.39
N ILE A 385 27.58 17.44 -3.08
CA ILE A 385 27.01 18.52 -2.28
C ILE A 385 27.90 19.77 -2.26
N ASN A 386 29.20 19.58 -2.48
CA ASN A 386 30.21 20.65 -2.46
C ASN A 386 29.85 21.79 -3.44
N PHE A 387 29.23 21.47 -4.58
CA PHE A 387 28.76 22.49 -5.54
C PHE A 387 27.75 23.47 -4.95
N ILE A 388 26.86 23.00 -4.07
CA ILE A 388 25.85 23.85 -3.41
C ILE A 388 26.51 24.64 -2.28
N ILE A 389 27.38 23.97 -1.52
CA ILE A 389 28.12 24.57 -0.41
C ILE A 389 28.86 25.82 -0.90
N ASP A 390 29.66 25.70 -1.96
CA ASP A 390 30.44 26.82 -2.53
C ASP A 390 29.55 27.99 -2.96
N GLU A 391 28.34 27.72 -3.48
CA GLU A 391 27.43 28.78 -3.92
C GLU A 391 26.73 29.50 -2.75
N ILE A 392 26.38 28.78 -1.69
CA ILE A 392 25.80 29.40 -0.49
C ILE A 392 26.88 30.18 0.27
N GLU A 393 28.12 29.69 0.29
CA GLU A 393 29.25 30.35 0.94
C GLU A 393 29.54 31.75 0.40
N ILE A 394 29.31 32.00 -0.89
CA ILE A 394 29.43 33.35 -1.48
C ILE A 394 28.52 34.36 -0.75
N ARG A 395 27.41 33.91 -0.13
CA ARG A 395 26.52 34.76 0.67
C ARG A 395 26.92 34.87 2.14
N SER A 396 27.74 33.95 2.66
CA SER A 396 28.17 33.92 4.06
C SER A 396 29.51 34.62 4.31
N SER A 397 30.13 35.20 3.28
CA SER A 397 31.42 35.91 3.37
C SER A 397 31.44 37.02 4.42
N GLU A 398 30.27 37.53 4.83
CA GLU A 398 30.10 38.51 5.91
C GLU A 398 30.40 37.96 7.32
N ARG A 399 30.38 36.63 7.54
CA ARG A 399 30.69 35.96 8.83
C ARG A 399 31.94 35.07 8.81
N GLY A 400 32.71 35.06 7.72
CA GLY A 400 34.01 34.36 7.64
C GLY A 400 33.94 32.82 7.58
N LYS A 401 35.08 32.15 7.89
CA LYS A 401 35.27 30.68 7.75
C LYS A 401 34.34 29.83 8.62
N GLU A 402 33.88 30.33 9.75
CA GLU A 402 32.99 29.60 10.66
C GLU A 402 31.59 29.40 10.05
N GLY A 403 31.06 30.41 9.35
CA GLY A 403 29.78 30.30 8.64
C GLY A 403 29.80 29.20 7.57
N LYS A 404 30.92 29.07 6.84
CA LYS A 404 31.14 28.02 5.84
C LYS A 404 31.01 26.61 6.46
N ASN A 405 31.69 26.37 7.57
CA ASN A 405 31.67 25.07 8.25
C ASN A 405 30.26 24.71 8.74
N ILE A 406 29.51 25.69 9.27
CA ILE A 406 28.15 25.49 9.77
C ILE A 406 27.17 25.18 8.64
N ILE A 407 27.25 25.91 7.52
CA ILE A 407 26.45 25.63 6.31
C ILE A 407 26.71 24.23 5.78
N GLU A 408 27.98 23.83 5.72
CA GLU A 408 28.37 22.49 5.28
C GLU A 408 27.73 21.41 6.17
N LYS A 409 27.80 21.55 7.50
CA LYS A 409 27.15 20.63 8.46
C LYS A 409 25.64 20.54 8.21
N ILE A 410 24.97 21.69 8.07
CA ILE A 410 23.53 21.77 7.80
C ILE A 410 23.17 21.04 6.51
N LEU A 411 23.86 21.36 5.40
CA LEU A 411 23.59 20.76 4.10
C LEU A 411 23.85 19.25 4.12
N ARG A 412 24.94 18.79 4.75
CA ARG A 412 25.24 17.35 4.87
C ARG A 412 24.15 16.61 5.65
N CYS A 413 23.62 17.19 6.72
CA CYS A 413 22.49 16.61 7.46
C CYS A 413 21.20 16.58 6.61
N ILE A 414 20.88 17.67 5.90
CA ILE A 414 19.74 17.69 4.98
C ILE A 414 19.88 16.56 3.93
N PHE A 415 21.07 16.41 3.36
CA PHE A 415 21.33 15.36 2.37
C PHE A 415 21.15 13.96 2.96
N SER A 416 21.67 13.70 4.17
CA SER A 416 21.58 12.38 4.80
C SER A 416 20.12 11.99 5.08
N VAL A 417 19.29 12.93 5.53
CA VAL A 417 17.87 12.69 5.83
C VAL A 417 17.04 12.52 4.55
N LEU A 418 17.29 13.35 3.53
CA LEU A 418 16.44 13.40 2.35
C LEU A 418 16.83 12.42 1.23
N LYS A 419 18.09 11.95 1.16
CA LYS A 419 18.60 11.13 0.04
C LYS A 419 17.72 9.93 -0.29
N HIS A 420 17.37 9.12 0.70
CA HIS A 420 16.52 7.94 0.48
C HIS A 420 15.08 8.31 0.07
N LYS A 421 14.53 9.42 0.59
CA LYS A 421 13.18 9.90 0.24
C LYS A 421 13.11 10.38 -1.20
N VAL A 422 14.13 11.13 -1.63
CA VAL A 422 14.28 11.59 -3.01
C VAL A 422 14.47 10.40 -3.97
N GLY A 423 15.26 9.41 -3.58
CA GLY A 423 15.45 8.16 -4.34
C GLY A 423 14.14 7.44 -4.63
N LYS A 424 13.30 7.23 -3.61
CA LYS A 424 11.97 6.59 -3.77
C LYS A 424 11.07 7.30 -4.77
N ILE A 425 11.07 8.63 -4.77
CA ILE A 425 10.27 9.40 -5.74
C ILE A 425 10.81 9.18 -7.15
N LYS A 426 12.13 9.19 -7.33
CA LYS A 426 12.75 8.92 -8.64
C LYS A 426 12.42 7.52 -9.17
N GLU A 427 12.43 6.52 -8.30
CA GLU A 427 12.07 5.14 -8.65
C GLU A 427 10.61 5.00 -9.09
N SER A 428 9.72 5.82 -8.51
CA SER A 428 8.29 5.83 -8.84
C SER A 428 7.92 6.53 -10.15
N LEU A 429 8.84 7.33 -10.71
CA LEU A 429 8.66 7.97 -12.02
C LEU A 429 8.78 6.95 -13.14
N ILE A 430 7.93 7.07 -14.15
CA ILE A 430 7.77 6.05 -15.20
C ILE A 430 8.94 5.97 -16.19
N LEU A 431 9.87 6.92 -16.17
CA LEU A 431 10.68 7.26 -17.35
C LEU A 431 11.69 6.21 -17.80
N GLU A 432 11.90 6.19 -19.11
CA GLU A 432 13.13 5.83 -19.80
C GLU A 432 13.74 7.08 -20.45
N ASN A 433 15.07 7.08 -20.61
CA ASN A 433 15.84 8.23 -21.07
C ASN A 433 15.74 8.53 -22.58
N ASP A 434 15.05 7.73 -23.42
CA ASP A 434 15.12 7.98 -24.87
C ASP A 434 14.02 7.38 -25.76
N SER A 435 12.85 7.01 -25.24
CA SER A 435 11.74 6.63 -26.12
C SER A 435 10.39 6.97 -25.49
N ARG A 436 9.40 7.33 -26.30
CA ARG A 436 8.01 7.56 -25.84
C ARG A 436 7.35 6.30 -25.27
N ALA A 437 8.07 5.18 -25.17
CA ALA A 437 7.59 3.91 -24.66
C ALA A 437 7.85 3.79 -23.16
N ILE A 438 6.86 3.27 -22.45
CA ILE A 438 6.83 3.19 -21.00
C ILE A 438 6.99 1.72 -20.57
N LYS A 439 7.91 1.44 -19.62
CA LYS A 439 8.05 0.08 -19.08
C LYS A 439 6.76 -0.36 -18.40
N LYS A 440 6.06 -1.31 -19.00
CA LYS A 440 4.85 -1.94 -18.42
C LYS A 440 5.07 -2.43 -16.98
N SER A 441 6.30 -2.80 -16.61
CA SER A 441 6.65 -3.21 -15.24
C SER A 441 6.46 -2.12 -14.19
N LYS A 442 6.68 -0.84 -14.53
CA LYS A 442 6.47 0.30 -13.61
C LYS A 442 4.98 0.66 -13.46
N CYS A 443 4.15 0.29 -14.43
CA CYS A 443 2.71 0.52 -14.44
C CYS A 443 1.91 -0.66 -13.83
N LYS A 444 2.57 -1.78 -13.49
CA LYS A 444 1.93 -2.91 -12.84
C LYS A 444 1.58 -2.52 -11.40
N LEU A 445 0.34 -2.80 -11.02
CA LEU A 445 -0.11 -2.68 -9.64
C LEU A 445 0.56 -3.77 -8.81
N ASN A 446 1.43 -3.35 -7.88
CA ASN A 446 2.05 -4.25 -6.91
C ASN A 446 1.14 -4.42 -5.70
N VAL A 447 0.14 -5.28 -5.84
CA VAL A 447 -0.78 -5.58 -4.75
C VAL A 447 -0.21 -6.71 -3.89
N ASN A 448 -0.33 -6.58 -2.58
CA ASN A 448 -0.03 -7.66 -1.64
C ASN A 448 -1.15 -8.72 -1.70
N SER A 449 -1.11 -9.60 -2.71
CA SER A 449 -2.08 -10.70 -2.81
C SER A 449 -1.95 -11.67 -1.64
N VAL A 450 -3.09 -12.14 -1.15
CA VAL A 450 -3.20 -13.11 -0.07
C VAL A 450 -3.39 -14.53 -0.62
N ALA A 451 -3.89 -14.66 -1.85
CA ALA A 451 -3.91 -15.93 -2.57
C ALA A 451 -4.00 -15.69 -4.08
N MET A 452 -3.58 -16.69 -4.86
CA MET A 452 -3.75 -16.74 -6.30
C MET A 452 -4.33 -18.10 -6.68
N PHE A 453 -5.55 -18.12 -7.20
CA PHE A 453 -6.18 -19.33 -7.71
C PHE A 453 -5.93 -19.44 -9.21
N VAL A 454 -5.45 -20.58 -9.69
CA VAL A 454 -5.24 -20.85 -11.11
C VAL A 454 -6.28 -21.86 -11.58
N ILE A 455 -6.94 -21.54 -12.69
CA ILE A 455 -7.94 -22.39 -13.29
C ILE A 455 -7.32 -22.98 -14.56
N PRO A 456 -6.98 -24.28 -14.60
CA PRO A 456 -6.47 -24.91 -15.82
C PRO A 456 -7.45 -24.73 -16.97
N LYS A 457 -6.93 -24.48 -18.17
CA LYS A 457 -7.74 -24.31 -19.39
C LYS A 457 -8.80 -25.40 -19.57
N ASP A 458 -8.44 -26.66 -19.29
CA ASP A 458 -9.30 -27.84 -19.48
C ASP A 458 -10.50 -27.86 -18.52
N ASN A 459 -10.42 -27.10 -17.41
CA ASN A 459 -11.48 -27.05 -16.40
C ASN A 459 -12.41 -25.85 -16.58
N LYS A 460 -12.10 -24.91 -17.48
CA LYS A 460 -12.87 -23.67 -17.66
C LYS A 460 -14.31 -23.92 -18.08
N GLU A 461 -14.53 -24.75 -19.09
CA GLU A 461 -15.87 -25.03 -19.62
C GLU A 461 -16.75 -25.70 -18.55
N LYS A 462 -16.19 -26.65 -17.80
CA LYS A 462 -16.86 -27.30 -16.66
C LYS A 462 -17.26 -26.28 -15.60
N ILE A 463 -16.33 -25.40 -15.20
CA ILE A 463 -16.58 -24.36 -14.18
C ILE A 463 -17.62 -23.36 -14.69
N GLN A 464 -17.57 -22.94 -15.95
CA GLN A 464 -18.55 -22.03 -16.55
C GLN A 464 -19.97 -22.64 -16.51
N LYS A 465 -20.11 -23.92 -16.87
CA LYS A 465 -21.39 -24.66 -16.77
C LYS A 465 -21.89 -24.77 -15.32
N GLN A 466 -21.00 -24.95 -14.35
CA GLN A 466 -21.34 -25.01 -12.93
C GLN A 466 -21.80 -23.64 -12.40
N LEU A 467 -21.11 -22.56 -12.78
CA LEU A 467 -21.49 -21.19 -12.43
C LEU A 467 -22.90 -20.86 -12.93
N ASP A 468 -23.21 -21.20 -14.19
CA ASP A 468 -24.53 -20.98 -14.77
C ASP A 468 -25.61 -21.83 -14.06
N LYS A 469 -25.44 -23.16 -14.04
CA LYS A 469 -26.50 -24.07 -13.56
C LYS A 469 -26.75 -24.03 -12.05
N LEU A 470 -25.71 -23.80 -11.25
CA LEU A 470 -25.80 -23.89 -9.79
C LEU A 470 -25.94 -22.53 -9.12
N PHE A 471 -25.46 -21.47 -9.75
CA PHE A 471 -25.37 -20.14 -9.14
C PHE A 471 -26.01 -19.02 -9.98
N ASP A 472 -26.54 -19.33 -11.17
CA ASP A 472 -27.09 -18.34 -12.12
C ASP A 472 -26.07 -17.24 -12.48
N ILE A 473 -24.79 -17.62 -12.59
CA ILE A 473 -23.70 -16.72 -12.96
C ILE A 473 -23.29 -17.02 -14.40
N ASN A 474 -23.74 -16.17 -15.31
CA ASN A 474 -23.47 -16.22 -16.75
C ASN A 474 -23.34 -14.79 -17.30
N SER A 475 -23.08 -14.63 -18.60
CA SER A 475 -22.87 -13.28 -19.16
C SER A 475 -24.10 -12.38 -19.09
N VAL A 476 -25.34 -12.90 -19.07
CA VAL A 476 -26.56 -12.09 -18.90
C VAL A 476 -26.64 -11.53 -17.50
N THR A 477 -26.36 -12.37 -16.50
CA THR A 477 -26.43 -11.94 -15.10
C THR A 477 -25.25 -11.04 -14.75
N VAL A 478 -24.05 -11.31 -15.25
CA VAL A 478 -22.85 -10.49 -14.99
C VAL A 478 -22.84 -9.17 -15.79
N TYR A 479 -23.39 -9.17 -17.00
CA TYR A 479 -23.53 -8.00 -17.87
C TYR A 479 -25.01 -7.85 -18.25
N PRO A 480 -25.81 -7.13 -17.43
CA PRO A 480 -27.25 -6.96 -17.65
C PRO A 480 -27.54 -5.91 -18.74
N ASP A 481 -26.83 -6.01 -19.86
CA ASP A 481 -26.92 -5.18 -21.04
C ASP A 481 -27.09 -6.06 -22.30
N VAL A 482 -27.33 -5.43 -23.44
CA VAL A 482 -27.52 -6.14 -24.71
C VAL A 482 -26.27 -6.94 -25.08
N GLU A 483 -25.08 -6.43 -24.76
CA GLU A 483 -23.81 -7.10 -25.06
C GLU A 483 -23.69 -8.41 -24.27
N GLY A 484 -24.06 -8.41 -22.99
CA GLY A 484 -24.10 -9.60 -22.15
C GLY A 484 -25.07 -10.67 -22.64
N TYR A 485 -26.25 -10.26 -23.12
CA TYR A 485 -27.21 -11.17 -23.74
C TYR A 485 -26.71 -11.74 -25.07
N VAL A 486 -26.10 -10.92 -25.92
CA VAL A 486 -25.47 -11.37 -27.17
C VAL A 486 -24.36 -12.38 -26.88
N GLN A 487 -23.52 -12.13 -25.87
CA GLN A 487 -22.47 -13.06 -25.48
C GLN A 487 -23.05 -14.37 -24.95
N TYR A 488 -24.16 -14.32 -24.20
CA TYR A 488 -24.81 -15.53 -23.68
C TYR A 488 -25.32 -16.42 -24.79
N ILE A 489 -25.93 -15.83 -25.83
CA ILE A 489 -26.37 -16.57 -27.01
C ILE A 489 -25.16 -17.25 -27.67
N LYS A 490 -24.06 -16.51 -27.88
CA LYS A 490 -22.85 -17.08 -28.50
C LYS A 490 -22.31 -18.26 -27.70
N ASP A 491 -22.19 -18.12 -26.38
CA ASP A 491 -21.70 -19.17 -25.49
C ASP A 491 -22.66 -20.38 -25.47
N LYS A 492 -23.97 -20.14 -25.42
CA LYS A 492 -24.99 -21.21 -25.33
C LYS A 492 -25.09 -22.04 -26.61
N PHE A 493 -24.89 -21.41 -27.77
CA PHE A 493 -25.03 -22.04 -29.07
C PHE A 493 -23.68 -22.32 -29.76
N ASN A 494 -22.55 -22.14 -29.06
CA ASN A 494 -21.18 -22.33 -29.58
C ASN A 494 -20.93 -21.58 -30.92
N LEU A 495 -21.36 -20.32 -31.00
CA LEU A 495 -21.27 -19.48 -32.22
C LEU A 495 -19.96 -18.69 -32.34
#